data_AF-A0A960M5B3-F1
#
_entry.id   AF-A0A960M5B3-F1
#
_cell.length_a   1.000
_cell.length_b   1.000
_cell.length_c   1.000
_cell.angle_alpha   90.00
_cell.angle_beta   90.00
_cell.angle_gamma   90.00
#
_symmetry.space_group_name_H-M   'P 1'
#
loop_
_entity.id
_entity.type
_entity.pdbx_description
1 polymer ?
#
loop_
_entity_poly.entity_id
_entity_poly.type
_entity_poly.pdbx_seq_one_letter_code
_entity_poly.pdbx_strand_id
1 'polypeptide(L)'
;MPKKERGHLEHFFHYLNIEGFPWVAKEIKPVLTFDDLSNIEFTLIYPHISVLDRYNELCWDLHPIYARMRAGLRVWKKYSWLFPSNKIAIVSKTPYLIQAWETVLVVNIKATRKVIADNYQEFVDVLGYSFSIDQLMRRLIDNPNDYIKNLKGSEYLMGILYGFGKSNAVAFQRRSEPYSFNLPPYLKHYPKMDDYEGERTCSFLELDKIEVLFDPNNPWFRPPGFVVDPDSQDTKDLEQKYSNFFEKIAKEKCGKSELKWSLLQLF
;
A
#
# COMPACT_ATOMS: atom_id res chain seq x y z
N MET A 1 8.49 -20.22 19.93
CA MET A 1 7.49 -19.14 20.09
C MET A 1 6.27 -19.68 20.84
N PRO A 2 5.82 -19.02 21.93
CA PRO A 2 4.59 -19.36 22.65
C PRO A 2 3.34 -19.47 21.76
N LYS A 3 2.40 -20.37 22.09
CA LYS A 3 1.19 -20.63 21.28
C LYS A 3 0.33 -19.38 21.05
N LYS A 4 0.15 -18.54 22.07
CA LYS A 4 -0.62 -17.29 21.98
C LYS A 4 0.03 -16.27 21.02
N GLU A 5 1.34 -16.08 21.14
CA GLU A 5 2.09 -15.17 20.26
C GLU A 5 2.07 -15.66 18.81
N ARG A 6 2.17 -16.99 18.60
CA ARG A 6 1.99 -17.59 17.27
C ARG A 6 0.64 -17.24 16.65
N GLY A 7 -0.45 -17.30 17.40
CA GLY A 7 -1.78 -16.91 16.90
C GLY A 7 -1.86 -15.44 16.47
N HIS A 8 -1.22 -14.53 17.21
CA HIS A 8 -1.11 -13.12 16.78
C HIS A 8 -0.32 -12.97 15.49
N LEU A 9 0.75 -13.75 15.33
CA LEU A 9 1.55 -13.74 14.10
C LEU A 9 0.78 -14.31 12.90
N GLU A 10 -0.01 -15.36 13.11
CA GLU A 10 -0.91 -15.92 12.10
C GLU A 10 -1.89 -14.85 11.59
N HIS A 11 -2.53 -14.10 12.50
CA HIS A 11 -3.40 -12.98 12.13
C HIS A 11 -2.68 -11.81 11.44
N PHE A 12 -1.42 -11.55 11.80
CA PHE A 12 -0.64 -10.53 11.11
C PHE A 12 -0.40 -10.90 9.65
N PHE A 13 0.09 -12.12 9.39
CA PHE A 13 0.33 -12.57 8.03
C PHE A 13 -0.95 -12.78 7.22
N HIS A 14 -2.04 -13.17 7.89
CA HIS A 14 -3.39 -13.15 7.31
C HIS A 14 -3.72 -11.79 6.71
N TYR A 15 -3.60 -10.74 7.53
CA TYR A 15 -3.90 -9.37 7.13
C TYR A 15 -2.96 -8.89 6.02
N LEU A 16 -1.65 -9.11 6.17
CA LEU A 16 -0.67 -8.82 5.13
C LEU A 16 -1.05 -9.50 3.80
N ASN A 17 -1.52 -10.75 3.86
CA ASN A 17 -1.89 -11.51 2.67
C ASN A 17 -3.09 -10.88 1.94
N ILE A 18 -4.11 -10.43 2.67
CA ILE A 18 -5.30 -9.76 2.12
C ILE A 18 -4.92 -8.44 1.44
N GLU A 19 -4.07 -7.65 2.09
CA GLU A 19 -3.67 -6.31 1.61
C GLU A 19 -2.64 -6.34 0.47
N GLY A 20 -2.09 -7.51 0.14
CA GLY A 20 -1.29 -7.67 -1.07
C GLY A 20 0.19 -8.02 -0.86
N PHE A 21 0.58 -8.48 0.34
CA PHE A 21 1.88 -9.14 0.55
C PHE A 21 2.24 -10.19 -0.51
N PRO A 22 1.31 -11.03 -1.02
CA PRO A 22 1.67 -12.03 -2.01
C PRO A 22 2.19 -11.42 -3.30
N TRP A 23 1.70 -10.23 -3.66
CA TRP A 23 2.18 -9.50 -4.83
C TRP A 23 3.62 -9.03 -4.65
N VAL A 24 3.96 -8.55 -3.45
CA VAL A 24 5.35 -8.16 -3.11
C VAL A 24 6.25 -9.38 -3.04
N ALA A 25 5.77 -10.45 -2.41
CA ALA A 25 6.51 -11.69 -2.26
C ALA A 25 6.88 -12.36 -3.59
N LYS A 26 6.07 -12.15 -4.63
CA LYS A 26 6.32 -12.68 -5.98
C LYS A 26 7.03 -11.74 -6.94
N GLU A 27 7.64 -10.66 -6.45
CA GLU A 27 8.34 -9.65 -7.27
C GLU A 27 7.39 -8.96 -8.28
N ILE A 28 6.08 -8.99 -8.04
CA ILE A 28 5.08 -8.36 -8.91
C ILE A 28 4.96 -6.88 -8.52
N LYS A 29 4.82 -6.64 -7.21
CA LYS A 29 4.96 -5.33 -6.59
C LYS A 29 6.33 -5.16 -5.96
N PRO A 30 6.97 -4.00 -6.12
CA PRO A 30 8.19 -3.68 -5.37
C PRO A 30 7.92 -3.46 -3.89
N VAL A 31 6.90 -2.65 -3.59
CA VAL A 31 6.61 -2.14 -2.24
C VAL A 31 5.12 -2.24 -1.92
N LEU A 32 4.81 -2.40 -0.65
CA LEU A 32 3.49 -2.23 -0.05
C LEU A 32 3.63 -1.45 1.27
N THR A 33 2.81 -0.41 1.47
CA THR A 33 2.69 0.29 2.76
C THR A 33 1.37 -0.07 3.44
N PHE A 34 1.37 0.10 4.77
CA PHE A 34 0.19 0.09 5.61
C PHE A 34 0.29 1.33 6.49
N ASP A 35 -0.51 2.35 6.18
CA ASP A 35 -0.45 3.64 6.89
C ASP A 35 -1.61 3.81 7.89
N ASP A 36 -2.48 2.80 8.03
CA ASP A 36 -3.72 2.87 8.81
C ASP A 36 -3.62 2.27 10.23
N LEU A 37 -2.41 1.95 10.70
CA LEU A 37 -2.26 1.47 12.07
C LEU A 37 -2.23 2.65 13.04
N SER A 38 -3.40 3.10 13.47
CA SER A 38 -3.50 4.12 14.51
C SER A 38 -2.73 3.72 15.76
N ASN A 39 -1.95 4.66 16.26
CA ASN A 39 -1.16 4.52 17.46
C ASN A 39 -2.02 4.88 18.68
N ILE A 40 -2.57 3.85 19.31
CA ILE A 40 -3.42 4.04 20.49
C ILE A 40 -2.74 4.82 21.62
N GLU A 41 -1.40 4.75 21.73
CA GLU A 41 -0.65 5.50 22.74
C GLU A 41 -0.71 7.01 22.46
N PHE A 42 -0.72 7.42 21.19
CA PHE A 42 -0.94 8.81 20.80
C PHE A 42 -2.28 9.32 21.28
N THR A 43 -3.33 8.54 21.00
CA THR A 43 -4.71 8.86 21.37
C THR A 43 -4.88 8.99 22.89
N LEU A 44 -4.17 8.15 23.66
CA LEU A 44 -4.21 8.20 25.13
C LEU A 44 -3.42 9.39 25.71
N ILE A 45 -2.34 9.82 25.07
CA ILE A 45 -1.44 10.87 25.59
C ILE A 45 -1.88 12.29 25.19
N TYR A 46 -2.59 12.45 24.07
CA TYR A 46 -3.07 13.75 23.58
C TYR A 46 -4.61 13.85 23.57
N PRO A 47 -5.28 13.75 24.74
CA PRO A 47 -6.74 13.69 24.83
C PRO A 47 -7.46 15.00 24.51
N HIS A 48 -6.78 16.05 24.02
CA HIS A 48 -7.37 17.36 23.71
C HIS A 48 -7.53 17.63 22.20
N ILE A 49 -6.97 16.80 21.33
CA ILE A 49 -7.15 16.91 19.88
C ILE A 49 -8.54 16.33 19.55
N SER A 50 -9.53 17.19 19.28
CA SER A 50 -10.90 16.93 18.77
C SER A 50 -11.66 15.68 19.29
N VAL A 51 -12.73 15.88 20.06
CA VAL A 51 -13.58 14.79 20.61
C VAL A 51 -14.52 14.18 19.55
N LEU A 52 -14.78 14.88 18.45
CA LEU A 52 -15.74 14.49 17.40
C LEU A 52 -15.13 13.62 16.30
N ASP A 53 -13.90 13.92 15.84
CA ASP A 53 -13.14 13.01 14.96
C ASP A 53 -12.87 11.67 15.69
N ARG A 54 -12.80 11.75 17.02
CA ARG A 54 -12.52 10.63 17.91
C ARG A 54 -13.54 9.50 17.89
N TYR A 55 -14.85 9.68 17.73
CA TYR A 55 -15.73 8.50 17.88
C TYR A 55 -15.52 7.48 16.76
N ASN A 56 -15.46 7.96 15.52
CA ASN A 56 -15.22 7.10 14.37
C ASN A 56 -13.79 6.55 14.40
N GLU A 57 -12.78 7.38 14.71
CA GLU A 57 -11.39 6.94 14.83
C GLU A 57 -11.18 5.96 15.99
N LEU A 58 -11.76 6.17 17.18
CA LEU A 58 -11.66 5.24 18.30
C LEU A 58 -12.33 3.90 17.97
N CYS A 59 -13.45 3.91 17.24
CA CYS A 59 -14.10 2.67 16.79
C CYS A 59 -13.17 1.86 15.88
N TRP A 60 -12.42 2.51 15.00
CA TRP A 60 -11.39 1.86 14.20
C TRP A 60 -10.20 1.42 15.06
N ASP A 61 -9.71 2.28 15.96
CA ASP A 61 -8.59 1.98 16.85
C ASP A 61 -8.87 0.78 17.74
N LEU A 62 -10.08 0.69 18.29
CA LEU A 62 -10.52 -0.40 19.14
C LEU A 62 -11.05 -1.59 18.35
N HIS A 63 -11.15 -1.50 17.02
CA HIS A 63 -11.65 -2.58 16.20
C HIS A 63 -10.80 -3.83 16.42
N PRO A 64 -11.41 -5.00 16.68
CA PRO A 64 -10.68 -6.22 17.01
C PRO A 64 -9.64 -6.63 15.95
N ILE A 65 -9.88 -6.30 14.67
CA ILE A 65 -8.93 -6.58 13.58
C ILE A 65 -7.64 -5.78 13.76
N TYR A 66 -7.74 -4.46 13.94
CA TYR A 66 -6.57 -3.59 14.14
C TYR A 66 -5.84 -3.89 15.45
N ALA A 67 -6.57 -4.21 16.52
CA ALA A 67 -5.96 -4.66 17.77
C ALA A 67 -5.14 -5.95 17.58
N ARG A 68 -5.65 -6.93 16.83
CA ARG A 68 -4.93 -8.17 16.49
C ARG A 68 -3.73 -7.89 15.58
N MET A 69 -3.87 -7.02 14.59
CA MET A 69 -2.78 -6.62 13.70
C MET A 69 -1.63 -5.99 14.48
N ARG A 70 -1.91 -5.04 15.39
CA ARG A 70 -0.90 -4.42 16.25
C ARG A 70 -0.22 -5.44 17.18
N ALA A 71 -0.99 -6.35 17.78
CA ALA A 71 -0.43 -7.42 18.59
C ALA A 71 0.52 -8.31 17.76
N GLY A 72 0.10 -8.67 16.55
CA GLY A 72 0.90 -9.45 15.62
C GLY A 72 2.15 -8.72 15.12
N LEU A 73 2.08 -7.40 14.88
CA LEU A 73 3.23 -6.57 14.52
C LEU A 73 4.27 -6.53 15.66
N ARG A 74 3.83 -6.39 16.92
CA ARG A 74 4.74 -6.47 18.09
C ARG A 74 5.43 -7.83 18.18
N VAL A 75 4.69 -8.91 17.94
CA VAL A 75 5.25 -10.27 17.89
C VAL A 75 6.24 -10.39 16.73
N TRP A 76 5.92 -9.86 15.56
CA TRP A 76 6.83 -9.82 14.41
C TRP A 76 8.13 -9.08 14.76
N LYS A 77 8.07 -7.87 15.31
CA LYS A 77 9.26 -7.12 15.76
C LYS A 77 10.12 -7.90 16.76
N LYS A 78 9.48 -8.64 17.68
CA LYS A 78 10.17 -9.45 18.69
C LYS A 78 10.90 -10.67 18.12
N TYR A 79 10.39 -11.26 17.03
CA TYR A 79 10.86 -12.54 16.50
C TYR A 79 11.32 -12.51 15.04
N SER A 80 11.32 -11.35 14.38
CA SER A 80 11.71 -11.22 12.96
C SER A 80 13.11 -11.74 12.68
N TRP A 81 14.02 -11.62 13.65
CA TRP A 81 15.38 -12.17 13.60
C TRP A 81 15.44 -13.70 13.46
N LEU A 82 14.37 -14.43 13.82
CA LEU A 82 14.25 -15.87 13.58
C LEU A 82 13.93 -16.20 12.11
N PHE A 83 13.55 -15.20 11.32
CA PHE A 83 13.19 -15.32 9.92
C PHE A 83 14.07 -14.39 9.07
N PRO A 84 15.40 -14.56 9.08
CA PRO A 84 16.29 -13.70 8.31
C PRO A 84 15.97 -13.85 6.83
N SER A 85 15.47 -12.76 6.25
CA SER A 85 15.07 -12.67 4.85
C SER A 85 15.98 -11.69 4.14
N ASN A 86 16.66 -12.15 3.09
CA ASN A 86 17.43 -11.30 2.19
C ASN A 86 16.60 -10.81 0.99
N LYS A 87 15.38 -11.31 0.83
CA LYS A 87 14.48 -10.98 -0.29
C LYS A 87 13.48 -9.91 0.09
N ILE A 88 12.81 -10.09 1.22
CA ILE A 88 11.69 -9.26 1.67
C ILE A 88 12.02 -8.65 3.04
N ALA A 89 11.95 -7.33 3.15
CA ALA A 89 12.01 -6.62 4.41
C ALA A 89 10.58 -6.21 4.83
N ILE A 90 10.16 -6.61 6.03
CA ILE A 90 8.93 -6.12 6.67
C ILE A 90 9.37 -5.24 7.83
N VAL A 91 9.35 -3.93 7.61
CA VAL A 91 9.84 -2.95 8.56
C VAL A 91 8.71 -2.08 9.08
N SER A 92 8.82 -1.70 10.33
CA SER A 92 7.97 -0.70 10.98
C SER A 92 8.83 -0.08 12.06
N LYS A 93 8.72 1.23 12.23
CA LYS A 93 9.48 1.94 13.24
C LYS A 93 8.50 2.70 14.09
N THR A 94 8.58 2.49 15.40
CA THR A 94 7.87 3.37 16.32
C THR A 94 8.56 4.73 16.26
N PRO A 95 7.86 5.81 15.84
CA PRO A 95 8.48 7.11 15.69
C PRO A 95 8.95 7.64 17.05
N TYR A 96 10.02 8.44 17.07
CA TYR A 96 10.59 9.00 18.30
C TYR A 96 9.61 9.94 19.02
N LEU A 97 8.83 10.68 18.22
CA LEU A 97 7.64 11.36 18.67
C LEU A 97 6.47 10.42 18.45
N ILE A 98 5.57 10.31 19.42
CA ILE A 98 4.36 9.52 19.27
C ILE A 98 3.57 10.15 18.12
N GLN A 99 3.48 9.45 16.99
CA GLN A 99 2.66 9.85 15.85
C GLN A 99 1.32 9.16 15.95
N ALA A 100 0.28 9.75 15.33
CA ALA A 100 -1.05 9.17 15.26
C ALA A 100 -1.08 7.80 14.54
N TRP A 101 -0.08 7.49 13.71
CA TRP A 101 -0.05 6.29 12.87
C TRP A 101 1.32 5.61 12.91
N GLU A 102 1.34 4.31 12.69
CA GLU A 102 2.56 3.52 12.47
C GLU A 102 2.55 2.96 11.04
N THR A 103 3.55 3.32 10.23
CA THR A 103 3.70 2.77 8.88
C THR A 103 4.38 1.39 8.95
N VAL A 104 3.73 0.37 8.40
CA VAL A 104 4.40 -0.90 8.05
C VAL A 104 4.75 -0.86 6.59
N LEU A 105 6.03 -1.09 6.27
CA LEU A 105 6.52 -1.15 4.90
C LEU A 105 6.99 -2.57 4.61
N VAL A 106 6.45 -3.17 3.55
CA VAL A 106 6.91 -4.44 2.99
C VAL A 106 7.64 -4.15 1.69
N VAL A 107 8.93 -4.48 1.64
CA VAL A 107 9.81 -4.19 0.50
C VAL A 107 10.38 -5.48 -0.03
N ASN A 108 10.14 -5.78 -1.30
CA ASN A 108 10.93 -6.77 -2.02
C ASN A 108 12.23 -6.11 -2.50
N ILE A 109 13.34 -6.39 -1.83
CA ILE A 109 14.62 -5.70 -2.01
C ILE A 109 15.07 -5.72 -3.47
N LYS A 110 14.97 -6.88 -4.12
CA LYS A 110 15.38 -7.08 -5.51
C LYS A 110 14.44 -6.38 -6.49
N ALA A 111 13.14 -6.55 -6.32
CA ALA A 111 12.15 -5.94 -7.21
C ALA A 111 12.18 -4.40 -7.11
N THR A 112 12.32 -3.85 -5.90
CA THR A 112 12.45 -2.40 -5.67
C THR A 112 13.71 -1.83 -6.31
N ARG A 113 14.87 -2.46 -6.12
CA ARG A 113 16.10 -2.04 -6.80
C ARG A 113 15.95 -2.04 -8.31
N LYS A 114 15.35 -3.11 -8.85
CA LYS A 114 15.11 -3.25 -10.28
C LYS A 114 14.20 -2.12 -10.79
N VAL A 115 13.04 -1.90 -10.18
CA VAL A 115 12.10 -0.85 -10.62
C VAL A 115 12.72 0.54 -10.54
N ILE A 116 13.49 0.82 -9.50
CA ILE A 116 14.22 2.09 -9.38
C ILE A 116 15.27 2.22 -10.51
N ALA A 117 16.02 1.16 -10.80
CA ALA A 117 17.03 1.17 -11.86
C ALA A 117 16.39 1.35 -13.26
N ASP A 118 15.30 0.64 -13.52
CA ASP A 118 14.55 0.72 -14.78
C ASP A 118 13.92 2.12 -14.98
N ASN A 119 13.68 2.87 -13.90
CA ASN A 119 13.13 4.23 -13.91
C ASN A 119 14.12 5.27 -13.39
N TYR A 120 15.44 5.01 -13.49
CA TYR A 120 16.45 5.80 -12.79
C TYR A 120 16.36 7.31 -13.03
N GLN A 121 16.11 7.72 -14.28
CA GLN A 121 16.00 9.14 -14.64
C GLN A 121 14.87 9.84 -13.89
N GLU A 122 13.70 9.19 -13.77
CA GLU A 122 12.54 9.73 -13.04
C GLU A 122 12.87 9.97 -11.55
N PHE A 123 13.64 9.05 -10.95
CA PHE A 123 14.12 9.20 -9.58
C PHE A 123 15.16 10.32 -9.46
N VAL A 124 16.07 10.47 -10.43
CA VAL A 124 17.04 11.57 -10.45
C VAL A 124 16.35 12.93 -10.58
N ASP A 125 15.35 13.04 -11.43
CA ASP A 125 14.65 14.29 -11.69
C ASP A 125 13.92 14.81 -10.44
N VAL A 126 13.31 13.90 -9.67
CA VAL A 126 12.61 14.24 -8.42
C VAL A 126 13.58 14.36 -7.23
N LEU A 127 14.47 13.38 -7.05
CA LEU A 127 15.33 13.29 -5.85
C LEU A 127 16.61 14.12 -5.96
N GLY A 128 17.04 14.46 -7.16
CA GLY A 128 18.23 15.26 -7.49
C GLY A 128 19.42 14.41 -7.93
N TYR A 129 20.42 15.04 -8.56
CA TYR A 129 21.60 14.37 -9.13
C TYR A 129 22.47 13.58 -8.14
N SER A 130 22.39 13.87 -6.84
CA SER A 130 23.07 13.10 -5.79
C SER A 130 22.36 11.80 -5.40
N PHE A 131 21.26 11.47 -6.09
CA PHE A 131 20.48 10.27 -5.86
C PHE A 131 21.29 8.97 -6.04
N SER A 132 21.14 8.06 -5.08
CA SER A 132 21.68 6.71 -5.12
C SER A 132 20.61 5.70 -4.70
N ILE A 133 20.48 4.63 -5.49
CA ILE A 133 19.56 3.52 -5.21
C ILE A 133 19.85 2.92 -3.84
N ASP A 134 21.12 2.69 -3.49
CA ASP A 134 21.51 2.12 -2.20
C ASP A 134 21.12 3.02 -1.03
N GLN A 135 21.31 4.33 -1.17
CA GLN A 135 20.95 5.27 -0.13
C GLN A 135 19.43 5.34 0.06
N LEU A 136 18.65 5.35 -1.03
CA LEU A 136 17.19 5.32 -0.94
C LEU A 136 16.70 4.01 -0.31
N MET A 137 17.23 2.86 -0.73
CA MET A 137 16.88 1.56 -0.14
C MET A 137 17.14 1.52 1.37
N ARG A 138 18.29 2.03 1.83
CA ARG A 138 18.58 2.14 3.27
C ARG A 138 17.57 3.05 3.98
N ARG A 139 17.28 4.24 3.43
CA ARG A 139 16.31 5.17 4.03
C ARG A 139 14.91 4.58 4.15
N LEU A 140 14.44 3.85 3.13
CA LEU A 140 13.14 3.18 3.14
C LEU A 140 13.07 2.10 4.23
N ILE A 141 14.14 1.33 4.42
CA ILE A 141 14.21 0.24 5.41
C ILE A 141 14.38 0.79 6.83
N ASP A 142 15.27 1.78 7.01
CA ASP A 142 15.65 2.31 8.33
C ASP A 142 14.63 3.32 8.89
N ASN A 143 13.85 3.96 8.02
CA ASN A 143 12.86 5.00 8.37
C ASN A 143 11.57 4.84 7.55
N PRO A 144 10.79 3.76 7.76
CA PRO A 144 9.56 3.50 7.01
C PRO A 144 8.48 4.57 7.18
N ASN A 145 8.38 5.23 8.34
CA ASN A 145 7.42 6.33 8.54
C ASN A 145 7.73 7.57 7.70
N ASP A 146 8.99 7.71 7.26
CA ASP A 146 9.40 8.79 6.36
C ASP A 146 9.19 8.37 4.89
N TYR A 147 8.43 7.32 4.56
CA TYR A 147 8.24 6.83 3.19
C TYR A 147 7.90 7.95 2.19
N ILE A 148 6.87 8.75 2.48
CA ILE A 148 6.44 9.87 1.65
C ILE A 148 7.57 10.91 1.53
N LYS A 149 8.23 11.24 2.64
CA LYS A 149 9.33 12.22 2.69
C LYS A 149 10.59 11.74 1.96
N ASN A 150 10.90 10.46 2.02
CA ASN A 150 11.99 9.83 1.29
C ASN A 150 11.82 9.95 -0.23
N LEU A 151 10.56 10.10 -0.68
CA LEU A 151 10.18 10.33 -2.07
C LEU A 151 9.83 11.80 -2.35
N LYS A 152 10.17 12.73 -1.43
CA LYS A 152 9.84 14.16 -1.49
C LYS A 152 8.35 14.46 -1.76
N GLY A 153 7.44 13.59 -1.30
CA GLY A 153 6.01 13.72 -1.56
C GLY A 153 5.60 13.43 -3.00
N SER A 154 6.48 12.87 -3.83
CA SER A 154 6.17 12.55 -5.22
C SER A 154 5.25 11.34 -5.31
N GLU A 155 3.97 11.60 -5.58
CA GLU A 155 2.95 10.56 -5.81
C GLU A 155 3.26 9.72 -7.05
N TYR A 156 3.96 10.29 -8.03
CA TYR A 156 4.43 9.58 -9.20
C TYR A 156 5.48 8.52 -8.85
N LEU A 157 6.52 8.86 -8.07
CA LEU A 157 7.49 7.86 -7.63
C LEU A 157 6.84 6.80 -6.73
N MET A 158 5.89 7.21 -5.87
CA MET A 158 5.11 6.26 -5.06
C MET A 158 4.33 5.28 -5.96
N GLY A 159 3.68 5.78 -7.01
CA GLY A 159 2.93 4.93 -7.93
C GLY A 159 3.81 3.94 -8.69
N ILE A 160 5.01 4.36 -9.12
CA ILE A 160 6.02 3.47 -9.70
C ILE A 160 6.40 2.37 -8.70
N LEU A 161 6.69 2.71 -7.44
CA LEU A 161 7.11 1.75 -6.41
C LEU A 161 5.98 0.82 -5.94
N TYR A 162 4.72 1.24 -6.03
CA TYR A 162 3.57 0.37 -5.81
C TYR A 162 3.24 -0.54 -7.00
N GLY A 163 3.98 -0.39 -8.10
CA GLY A 163 3.84 -1.22 -9.29
C GLY A 163 2.66 -0.85 -10.16
N PHE A 164 2.18 0.41 -10.11
CA PHE A 164 1.10 0.91 -10.97
C PHE A 164 1.54 1.11 -12.43
N GLY A 165 2.84 1.08 -12.71
CA GLY A 165 3.37 1.45 -14.02
C GLY A 165 3.49 2.96 -14.18
N LYS A 166 4.18 3.40 -15.22
CA LYS A 166 4.51 4.82 -15.42
C LYS A 166 3.26 5.62 -15.78
N SER A 167 2.43 5.09 -16.67
CA SER A 167 1.24 5.79 -17.16
C SER A 167 0.24 6.05 -16.03
N ASN A 168 -0.07 5.03 -15.24
CA ASN A 168 -0.99 5.19 -14.10
C ASN A 168 -0.40 6.07 -13.00
N ALA A 169 0.91 6.00 -12.75
CA ALA A 169 1.56 6.85 -11.76
C ALA A 169 1.50 8.34 -12.15
N VAL A 170 1.72 8.67 -13.43
CA VAL A 170 1.55 10.05 -13.95
C VAL A 170 0.10 10.49 -13.81
N ALA A 171 -0.84 9.66 -14.24
CA ALA A 171 -2.26 10.00 -14.19
C ALA A 171 -2.75 10.20 -12.74
N PHE A 172 -2.26 9.39 -11.81
CA PHE A 172 -2.52 9.57 -10.38
C PHE A 172 -1.95 10.89 -9.86
N GLN A 173 -0.71 11.24 -10.20
CA GLN A 173 -0.12 12.53 -9.81
C GLN A 173 -0.94 13.72 -10.34
N ARG A 174 -1.45 13.63 -11.58
CA ARG A 174 -2.24 14.68 -12.21
C ARG A 174 -3.66 14.82 -11.69
N ARG A 175 -4.15 13.90 -10.85
CA ARG A 175 -5.54 13.96 -10.33
C ARG A 175 -5.85 15.23 -9.53
N SER A 176 -4.81 15.84 -8.94
CA SER A 176 -4.90 17.07 -8.17
C SER A 176 -4.61 18.32 -8.99
N GLU A 177 -4.15 18.17 -10.23
CA GLU A 177 -4.06 19.30 -11.15
C GLU A 177 -5.49 19.77 -11.43
N PRO A 178 -5.80 21.06 -11.24
CA PRO A 178 -7.09 21.58 -11.65
C PRO A 178 -7.20 21.26 -13.13
N TYR A 179 -8.18 20.42 -13.49
CA TYR A 179 -8.44 20.08 -14.89
C TYR A 179 -8.38 21.39 -15.69
N SER A 180 -7.36 21.52 -16.53
CA SER A 180 -7.35 22.49 -17.61
C SER A 180 -8.28 22.00 -18.73
N PHE A 181 -9.45 21.49 -18.36
CA PHE A 181 -10.60 21.80 -19.17
C PHE A 181 -10.71 23.31 -19.09
N ASN A 182 -10.28 23.98 -20.17
CA ASN A 182 -10.89 25.23 -20.54
C ASN A 182 -12.39 24.93 -20.57
N LEU A 183 -13.07 25.15 -19.45
CA LEU A 183 -14.52 25.16 -19.41
C LEU A 183 -14.89 26.08 -20.57
N PRO A 184 -15.63 25.57 -21.58
CA PRO A 184 -16.13 26.40 -22.64
C PRO A 184 -16.70 27.69 -22.03
N PRO A 185 -16.49 28.87 -22.61
CA PRO A 185 -16.80 30.15 -21.95
C PRO A 185 -18.21 30.22 -21.35
N TYR A 186 -19.16 29.45 -21.89
CA TYR A 186 -20.54 29.33 -21.40
C TYR A 186 -20.69 28.62 -20.04
N LEU A 187 -19.72 27.79 -19.59
CA LEU A 187 -19.73 27.15 -18.26
C LEU A 187 -19.08 28.00 -17.16
N LYS A 188 -18.36 29.08 -17.50
CA LYS A 188 -17.79 30.03 -16.52
C LYS A 188 -18.83 30.97 -15.89
N HIS A 189 -20.07 30.97 -16.39
CA HIS A 189 -21.15 31.87 -15.95
C HIS A 189 -22.27 31.16 -15.19
N TYR A 190 -22.15 29.86 -14.90
CA TYR A 190 -23.09 29.23 -13.99
C TYR A 190 -22.83 29.69 -12.55
N PRO A 191 -23.86 30.12 -11.81
CA PRO A 191 -23.71 30.43 -10.39
C PRO A 191 -23.16 29.21 -9.68
N LYS A 192 -22.23 29.44 -8.73
CA LYS A 192 -21.67 28.36 -7.90
C LYS A 192 -22.82 27.61 -7.26
N MET A 193 -22.98 26.35 -7.65
CA MET A 193 -23.96 25.46 -7.07
C MET A 193 -23.43 25.01 -5.72
N ASP A 194 -23.91 25.66 -4.66
CA ASP A 194 -23.82 25.12 -3.30
C ASP A 194 -24.82 23.97 -3.06
N ASP A 195 -25.61 23.56 -4.07
CA ASP A 195 -26.61 22.49 -3.97
C ASP A 195 -26.71 21.67 -5.27
N TYR A 196 -25.73 20.83 -5.61
CA TYR A 196 -25.95 19.81 -6.66
C TYR A 196 -25.48 18.41 -6.26
N GLU A 197 -26.47 17.60 -5.90
CA GLU A 197 -26.46 16.14 -5.95
C GLU A 197 -26.57 15.68 -7.44
N GLY A 198 -25.52 15.05 -7.97
CA GLY A 198 -25.48 14.38 -9.29
C GLY A 198 -24.93 15.27 -10.41
N GLU A 199 -23.90 14.93 -11.18
CA GLU A 199 -23.56 13.63 -11.76
C GLU A 199 -22.23 13.12 -11.23
N ARG A 200 -22.19 11.83 -10.86
CA ARG A 200 -20.94 11.15 -10.51
C ARG A 200 -19.99 11.26 -11.70
N THR A 201 -18.79 11.76 -11.42
CA THR A 201 -17.62 11.69 -12.27
C THR A 201 -17.55 10.37 -13.02
N CYS A 202 -17.29 10.45 -14.33
CA CYS A 202 -17.08 9.31 -15.21
C CYS A 202 -16.22 8.24 -14.52
N SER A 203 -16.86 7.10 -14.28
CA SER A 203 -16.37 5.79 -13.84
C SER A 203 -15.02 5.76 -13.12
N PHE A 204 -15.05 5.99 -11.81
CA PHE A 204 -14.18 5.23 -10.89
C PHE A 204 -14.69 3.78 -10.87
N LEU A 205 -14.54 3.08 -12.00
CA LEU A 205 -14.96 1.70 -12.29
C LEU A 205 -16.44 1.39 -12.01
N GLU A 206 -17.08 0.71 -12.96
CA GLU A 206 -18.19 -0.18 -12.62
C GLU A 206 -17.61 -1.22 -11.65
N LEU A 207 -17.77 -0.99 -10.34
CA LEU A 207 -17.38 -1.91 -9.26
C LEU A 207 -17.86 -3.34 -9.57
N ASP A 208 -19.02 -3.43 -10.22
CA ASP A 208 -19.67 -4.62 -10.73
C ASP A 208 -18.79 -5.47 -11.68
N LYS A 209 -17.84 -4.87 -12.42
CA LYS A 209 -16.88 -5.63 -13.26
C LYS A 209 -15.69 -6.17 -12.46
N ILE A 210 -15.31 -5.53 -11.36
CA ILE A 210 -14.31 -6.05 -10.43
C ILE A 210 -14.93 -7.21 -9.61
N GLU A 211 -16.23 -7.15 -9.31
CA GLU A 211 -17.04 -8.22 -8.71
C GLU A 211 -17.03 -9.54 -9.45
N VAL A 212 -16.86 -9.54 -10.77
CA VAL A 212 -16.80 -10.79 -11.55
C VAL A 212 -15.44 -11.50 -11.44
N LEU A 213 -14.37 -10.79 -11.07
CA LEU A 213 -13.07 -11.38 -10.71
C LEU A 213 -12.96 -11.69 -9.20
N PHE A 214 -13.93 -11.26 -8.40
CA PHE A 214 -14.06 -11.60 -6.99
C PHE A 214 -14.81 -12.93 -6.87
N ASP A 215 -14.12 -14.00 -6.48
CA ASP A 215 -14.81 -15.09 -5.80
C ASP A 215 -15.17 -14.57 -4.39
N PRO A 216 -16.45 -14.36 -4.05
CA PRO A 216 -16.85 -13.92 -2.71
C PRO A 216 -16.45 -14.93 -1.62
N ASN A 217 -16.08 -16.15 -1.99
CA ASN A 217 -15.52 -17.17 -1.09
C ASN A 217 -13.98 -17.11 -0.99
N ASN A 218 -13.33 -16.24 -1.77
CA ASN A 218 -11.88 -16.02 -1.77
C ASN A 218 -11.55 -14.55 -1.45
N PRO A 219 -11.79 -14.08 -0.20
CA PRO A 219 -11.53 -12.69 0.23
C PRO A 219 -10.03 -12.30 0.27
N TRP A 220 -9.15 -13.14 -0.25
CA TRP A 220 -7.72 -13.16 0.05
C TRP A 220 -6.85 -12.38 -0.93
N PHE A 221 -7.46 -11.80 -1.95
CA PHE A 221 -6.75 -11.16 -3.04
C PHE A 221 -7.57 -10.03 -3.63
N ARG A 222 -7.29 -8.81 -3.19
CA ARG A 222 -7.68 -7.64 -3.97
C ARG A 222 -6.65 -7.46 -5.09
N PRO A 223 -7.05 -7.50 -6.38
CA PRO A 223 -6.20 -6.95 -7.41
C PRO A 223 -5.97 -5.48 -7.04
N PRO A 224 -4.75 -4.97 -7.20
CA PRO A 224 -4.51 -3.56 -6.95
C PRO A 224 -5.40 -2.72 -7.86
N GLY A 225 -5.91 -1.59 -7.37
CA GLY A 225 -6.63 -0.64 -8.20
C GLY A 225 -5.69 -0.06 -9.26
N PHE A 226 -5.72 -0.62 -10.46
CA PHE A 226 -4.80 -0.33 -11.56
C PHE A 226 -5.50 0.40 -12.72
N VAL A 227 -6.39 1.36 -12.47
CA VAL A 227 -7.14 1.88 -13.61
C VAL A 227 -7.37 3.37 -13.49
N VAL A 228 -6.34 4.15 -13.87
CA VAL A 228 -6.57 5.54 -14.28
C VAL A 228 -6.75 5.62 -15.80
N ASP A 229 -6.07 4.76 -16.57
CA ASP A 229 -6.27 4.60 -18.02
C ASP A 229 -6.38 3.11 -18.40
N PRO A 230 -7.60 2.56 -18.60
CA PRO A 230 -7.83 1.16 -18.98
C PRO A 230 -7.40 0.85 -20.42
N ASP A 231 -7.29 1.87 -21.28
CA ASP A 231 -7.02 1.67 -22.69
C ASP A 231 -5.53 1.59 -23.00
N SER A 232 -4.68 2.12 -22.10
CA SER A 232 -3.23 2.07 -22.24
C SER A 232 -2.69 0.64 -22.31
N GLN A 233 -1.67 0.43 -23.15
CA GLN A 233 -1.01 -0.87 -23.26
C GLN A 233 -0.33 -1.29 -21.95
N ASP A 234 0.22 -0.33 -21.19
CA ASP A 234 0.85 -0.56 -19.88
C ASP A 234 -0.14 -1.18 -18.88
N THR A 235 -1.37 -0.64 -18.80
CA THR A 235 -2.43 -1.19 -17.93
C THR A 235 -2.81 -2.60 -18.35
N LYS A 236 -3.03 -2.85 -19.65
CA LYS A 236 -3.37 -4.20 -20.17
C LYS A 236 -2.28 -5.22 -19.87
N ASP A 237 -1.01 -4.84 -20.06
CA ASP A 237 0.14 -5.70 -19.76
C ASP A 237 0.24 -6.02 -18.26
N LEU A 238 -0.03 -5.03 -17.40
CA LEU A 238 -0.10 -5.21 -15.96
C LEU A 238 -1.26 -6.15 -15.58
N GLU A 239 -2.48 -5.93 -16.07
CA GLU A 239 -3.63 -6.79 -15.78
C GLU A 239 -3.36 -8.26 -16.14
N GLN A 240 -2.79 -8.51 -17.31
CA GLN A 240 -2.42 -9.86 -17.73
C GLN A 240 -1.35 -10.45 -16.80
N LYS A 241 -0.35 -9.65 -16.41
CA LYS A 241 0.68 -10.07 -15.45
C LYS A 241 0.05 -10.46 -14.12
N TYR A 242 -0.79 -9.63 -13.52
CA TYR A 242 -1.43 -9.92 -12.23
C TYR A 242 -2.32 -11.16 -12.29
N SER A 243 -3.10 -11.32 -13.36
CA SER A 243 -3.95 -12.50 -13.59
C SER A 243 -3.14 -13.80 -13.66
N ASN A 244 -2.06 -13.82 -14.45
CA ASN A 244 -1.18 -15.00 -14.57
C ASN A 244 -0.55 -15.40 -13.24
N PHE A 245 -0.16 -14.42 -12.42
CA PHE A 245 0.44 -14.69 -11.12
C PHE A 245 -0.58 -15.08 -10.06
N PHE A 246 -1.82 -14.59 -10.14
CA PHE A 246 -2.89 -14.96 -9.23
C PHE A 246 -3.11 -16.47 -9.21
N GLU A 247 -3.27 -17.08 -10.39
CA GLU A 247 -3.45 -18.54 -10.51
C GLU A 247 -2.26 -19.31 -9.92
N LYS A 248 -1.03 -18.83 -10.16
CA LYS A 248 0.18 -19.44 -9.63
C LYS A 248 0.20 -19.40 -8.11
N ILE A 249 -0.10 -18.24 -7.51
CA ILE A 249 -0.10 -18.10 -6.05
C ILE A 249 -1.22 -18.95 -5.43
N ALA A 250 -2.41 -18.99 -6.03
CA ALA A 250 -3.51 -19.81 -5.56
C ALA A 250 -3.12 -21.31 -5.51
N LYS A 251 -2.51 -21.82 -6.58
CA LYS A 251 -1.98 -23.20 -6.63
C LYS A 251 -0.92 -23.45 -5.56
N GLU A 252 0.01 -22.52 -5.36
CA GLU A 252 1.08 -22.67 -4.35
C GLU A 252 0.57 -22.61 -2.90
N LYS A 253 -0.50 -21.86 -2.64
CA LYS A 253 -1.14 -21.74 -1.32
C LYS A 253 -1.98 -22.95 -0.95
N CYS A 254 -2.49 -23.69 -1.92
CA CYS A 254 -3.36 -24.85 -1.71
C CYS A 254 -2.75 -25.83 -0.67
N GLY A 255 -3.52 -26.15 0.37
CA GLY A 255 -3.11 -27.08 1.44
C GLY A 255 -2.09 -26.53 2.46
N LYS A 256 -1.72 -25.25 2.41
CA LYS A 256 -0.83 -24.61 3.40
C LYS A 256 -1.61 -23.64 4.29
N SER A 257 -1.24 -23.56 5.57
CA SER A 257 -1.70 -22.45 6.41
C SER A 257 -1.04 -21.14 5.96
N GLU A 258 -1.72 -20.01 6.19
CA GLU A 258 -1.24 -18.69 5.79
C GLU A 258 0.14 -18.36 6.34
N LEU A 259 0.33 -18.55 7.65
CA LEU A 259 1.63 -18.33 8.28
C LEU A 259 2.71 -19.20 7.63
N LYS A 260 2.43 -20.49 7.37
CA LYS A 260 3.41 -21.38 6.74
C LYS A 260 3.75 -20.89 5.34
N TRP A 261 2.76 -20.54 4.53
CA TRP A 261 2.99 -20.06 3.17
C TRP A 261 3.76 -18.74 3.14
N SER A 262 3.37 -17.77 3.99
CA SER A 262 4.01 -16.45 4.04
C SER A 262 5.45 -16.54 4.52
N LEU A 263 5.73 -17.34 5.56
CA LEU A 263 7.10 -17.55 6.02
C LEU A 263 7.98 -18.23 4.95
N LEU A 264 7.43 -19.13 4.14
CA LEU A 264 8.17 -19.74 3.03
C LEU A 264 8.57 -18.71 1.95
N GLN A 265 7.85 -17.59 1.81
CA GLN A 265 8.21 -16.54 0.84
C GLN A 265 9.38 -15.67 1.31
N LEU A 266 9.71 -15.71 2.60
CA LEU A 266 10.81 -14.94 3.18
C LEU A 266 12.20 -15.57 2.87
N PHE A 267 12.24 -16.83 2.45
CA PHE A 267 13.45 -17.59 2.11
C PHE A 267 13.63 -17.76 0.60
#